data_AF-A0A378FZ12-F1
#
_entry.id   AF-A0A378FZ12-F1
#
_cell.length_a   1.000
_cell.length_b   1.000
_cell.length_c   1.000
_cell.angle_alpha   90.00
_cell.angle_beta   90.00
_cell.angle_gamma   90.00
#
_symmetry.space_group_name_H-M   'P 1'
#
loop_
_entity.id
_entity.type
_entity.pdbx_description
1 polymer ?
#
loop_
_entity_poly.entity_id
_entity_poly.type
_entity_poly.pdbx_seq_one_letter_code
_entity_poly.pdbx_strand_id
1 'polypeptide(L)' 'MPKDIEAFQKLNARGIELEARKVSTDPKLKMMDLIAKVDK' A
#
# COMPACT_ATOMS: atom_id res chain seq x y z
N MET A 1 6.67 -7.74 -9.16
CA MET A 1 6.05 -7.98 -7.85
C MET A 1 6.97 -7.64 -6.67
N PRO A 2 8.20 -8.18 -6.50
CA PRO A 2 9.06 -7.76 -5.37
C PRO A 2 9.42 -6.26 -5.42
N LYS A 3 9.66 -5.75 -6.64
CA LYS A 3 9.99 -4.33 -6.90
C LYS A 3 8.86 -3.37 -6.55
N ASP A 4 7.61 -3.79 -6.70
CA ASP A 4 6.44 -2.96 -6.42
C ASP A 4 6.28 -2.78 -4.90
N ILE A 5 6.45 -3.86 -4.14
CA ILE A 5 6.44 -3.85 -2.66
C ILE A 5 7.56 -2.95 -2.11
N GLU A 6 8.79 -3.08 -2.63
CA GLU A 6 9.90 -2.23 -2.22
C GLU A 6 9.66 -0.74 -2.51
N ALA A 7 9.01 -0.42 -3.64
CA ALA A 7 8.66 0.96 -3.97
C ALA A 7 7.67 1.54 -2.96
N PHE A 8 6.61 0.79 -2.61
CA PHE A 8 5.64 1.22 -1.59
C PHE A 8 6.27 1.38 -0.21
N GLN A 9 7.17 0.48 0.19
CA GLN A 9 7.91 0.60 1.46
C GLN A 9 8.77 1.88 1.51
N LYS A 10 9.49 2.20 0.42
CA LYS A 10 10.30 3.42 0.32
C LYS A 10 9.46 4.70 0.39
N LEU A 11 8.29 4.71 -0.23
CA LEU A 11 7.35 5.85 -0.16
C LEU A 11 6.79 6.01 1.25
N ASN A 12 6.36 4.92 1.89
CA ASN A 12 5.87 4.94 3.27
C ASN A 12 6.96 5.41 4.26
N ALA A 13 8.21 4.99 4.08
CA ALA A 13 9.34 5.43 4.90
C ALA A 13 9.63 6.95 4.80
N ARG A 14 9.18 7.61 3.74
CA ARG A 14 9.26 9.06 3.56
C ARG A 14 8.05 9.81 4.13
N GLY A 15 7.11 9.10 4.78
CA GLY A 15 5.88 9.68 5.32
C GLY A 15 4.81 9.94 4.24
N ILE A 16 4.92 9.34 3.06
CA ILE A 16 3.92 9.46 2.00
C ILE A 16 2.78 8.49 2.30
N GLU A 17 1.57 9.00 2.42
CA GLU A 17 0.38 8.19 2.67
C GLU A 17 -0.02 7.41 1.40
N LEU A 18 -0.17 6.10 1.55
CA LEU A 18 -0.52 5.19 0.46
C LEU A 18 -1.89 4.57 0.74
N GLU A 19 -2.90 5.09 0.03
CA GLU A 19 -4.27 4.59 0.07
C GLU A 19 -4.58 3.76 -1.18
N ALA A 20 -5.22 2.61 -0.99
CA ALA A 20 -5.74 1.78 -2.06
C ALA A 20 -7.28 1.77 -2.02
N ARG A 21 -7.90 2.01 -3.18
CA ARG A 21 -9.35 1.89 -3.39
C ARG A 21 -9.63 1.63 -4.88
N LYS A 22 -10.70 0.90 -5.19
CA LYS A 22 -11.05 0.58 -6.59
C LYS A 22 -11.86 1.70 -7.22
N VAL A 23 -12.84 2.24 -6.49
CA VAL A 23 -13.55 3.46 -6.86
C VAL A 23 -13.50 4.49 -5.72
N SER A 24 -13.81 5.75 -6.01
CA SER A 24 -13.72 6.83 -5.02
C SER A 24 -14.70 6.69 -3.86
N THR A 25 -15.78 5.94 -4.04
CA THR A 25 -16.80 5.64 -3.02
C THR A 25 -16.43 4.49 -2.11
N ASP A 26 -15.41 3.69 -2.45
CA ASP A 26 -15.00 2.56 -1.62
C ASP A 26 -14.29 3.04 -0.35
N PRO A 27 -14.35 2.23 0.74
CA PRO A 27 -13.54 2.46 1.91
C PRO A 27 -12.06 2.54 1.56
N LYS A 28 -11.37 3.54 2.12
CA LYS A 28 -9.93 3.69 1.99
C LYS A 28 -9.24 2.53 2.70
N LEU A 29 -8.40 1.79 1.97
CA LEU A 29 -7.55 0.75 2.54
C LEU A 29 -6.11 1.28 2.64
N LYS A 30 -5.41 0.98 3.73
CA LYS A 30 -3.98 1.30 3.84
C LYS A 30 -3.18 0.29 3.04
N MET A 31 -2.38 0.77 2.09
CA MET A 31 -1.60 -0.08 1.19
C MET A 31 -0.67 -1.04 1.94
N MET A 32 -0.10 -0.59 3.05
CA MET A 32 0.80 -1.39 3.89
C MET A 32 0.10 -2.58 4.54
N ASP A 33 -1.18 -2.45 4.92
CA ASP A 33 -1.95 -3.55 5.51
C ASP A 33 -2.25 -4.65 4.47
N LEU A 34 -2.38 -4.27 3.20
CA LEU A 34 -2.56 -5.21 2.09
C LEU A 34 -1.27 -5.97 1.79
N ILE A 35 -0.13 -5.28 1.78
CA ILE A 35 1.19 -5.90 1.57
C ILE A 35 1.48 -6.93 2.66
N ALA A 36 1.22 -6.59 3.94
CA ALA A 36 1.43 -7.49 5.07
C ALA A 36 0.59 -8.79 5.01
N LYS A 37 -0.54 -8.78 4.30
CA LYS A 37 -1.38 -9.97 4.08
C LYS A 37 -0.86 -10.88 2.98
N VAL A 38 -0.11 -10.32 2.02
CA VAL A 38 0.43 -11.06 0.87
C VAL A 38 1.83 -11.62 1.16
N ASP A 39 2.57 -10.98 2.07
CA ASP A 39 3.89 -11.44 2.55
C ASP A 39 3.82 -12.63 3.53
N LYS A 40 2.61 -13.15 3.79
CA LYS A 40 2.34 -14.35 4.60
C LYS A 40 1.96 -15.53 3.71
#